data_AF-B4PAC2-F1
#
_entry.id   AF-B4PAC2-F1
#
_cell.length_a   1.000
_cell.length_b   1.000
_cell.length_c   1.000
_cell.angle_alpha   90.00
_cell.angle_beta   90.00
_cell.angle_gamma   90.00
#
_symmetry.space_group_name_H-M   'P 1'
#
loop_
_entity.id
_entity.type
_entity.pdbx_description
1 polymer ?
#
loop_
_entity_poly.entity_id
_entity_poly.type
_entity_poly.pdbx_seq_one_letter_code
_entity_poly.pdbx_strand_id
1 'polypeptide(L)'
;MSTSICCRCNEEIWPRAVCSSGKAYHPHHFTCKDCGLVVDPTLFFAVDDDVVCSECYLDKHAVRCSACRTPILERGVAAAERKWHEKCFRCVSCRKSLVSTSFFEVNGYLFCRSHYRELFSSRCSGCEKPINRQAVVALSTKWHAKCFKCHLCRKRISARVFWIKNGQPICLACQPVDSQPRNLSTP
;
A
#
# COMPACT_ATOMS: atom_id res chain seq x y z
N MET A 1 -40.90 24.70 31.17
CA MET A 1 -40.05 23.52 30.91
C MET A 1 -39.75 23.53 29.43
N SER A 2 -38.48 23.40 29.01
CA SER A 2 -38.15 23.36 27.59
C SER A 2 -38.64 22.03 27.01
N THR A 3 -39.60 22.08 26.08
CA THR A 3 -40.17 20.90 25.43
C THR A 3 -39.28 20.51 24.24
N SER A 4 -39.08 19.20 24.03
CA SER A 4 -38.29 18.69 22.89
C SER A 4 -39.23 18.40 21.73
N ILE A 5 -38.89 18.84 20.52
CA ILE A 5 -39.68 18.57 19.31
C ILE A 5 -39.02 17.44 18.52
N CYS A 6 -39.81 16.48 18.04
CA CYS A 6 -39.32 15.36 17.26
C CYS A 6 -38.91 15.80 15.85
N CYS A 7 -37.66 15.57 15.46
CA CYS A 7 -37.15 15.91 14.14
C CYS A 7 -37.78 15.11 12.99
N ARG A 8 -38.54 14.05 13.28
CA ARG A 8 -39.16 13.19 12.26
C ARG A 8 -40.62 13.53 11.98
N CYS A 9 -41.43 13.77 13.02
CA CYS A 9 -42.86 14.11 12.87
C CYS A 9 -43.18 15.57 13.20
N ASN A 10 -42.21 16.34 13.71
CA ASN A 10 -42.37 17.74 14.12
C ASN A 10 -43.40 17.97 15.24
N GLU A 11 -43.65 16.95 16.06
CA GLU A 11 -44.54 17.01 17.23
C GLU A 11 -43.74 17.05 18.53
N GLU A 12 -44.38 17.49 19.62
CA GLU A 12 -43.79 17.51 20.97
C GLU A 12 -43.53 16.09 21.50
N ILE A 13 -42.35 15.88 22.08
CA ILE A 13 -41.95 14.61 22.69
C ILE A 13 -42.27 14.61 24.18
N TRP A 14 -43.10 13.66 24.61
CA TRP A 14 -43.42 13.42 26.02
C TRP A 14 -43.50 11.91 26.31
N PRO A 15 -43.03 11.40 27.47
CA PRO A 15 -42.30 12.09 28.54
C PRO A 15 -40.78 12.15 28.32
N ARG A 16 -40.23 11.34 27.40
CA ARG A 16 -38.79 11.16 27.23
C ARG A 16 -38.38 11.21 25.77
N ALA A 17 -37.47 12.12 25.46
CA ALA A 17 -36.81 12.20 24.17
C ALA A 17 -35.59 11.26 24.10
N VAL A 18 -35.33 10.74 22.90
CA VAL A 18 -34.05 10.14 22.53
C VAL A 18 -33.29 11.15 21.68
N CYS A 19 -32.07 11.48 22.07
CA CYS A 19 -31.27 12.52 21.41
C CYS A 19 -29.99 11.93 20.81
N SER A 20 -29.66 12.34 19.59
CA SER A 20 -28.41 12.00 18.91
C SER A 20 -28.02 13.13 17.95
N SER A 21 -26.74 13.50 17.90
CA SER A 21 -26.21 14.57 17.03
C SER A 21 -27.04 15.87 17.03
N GLY A 22 -27.53 16.28 18.21
CA GLY A 22 -28.35 17.50 18.36
C GLY A 22 -29.81 17.40 17.87
N LYS A 23 -30.23 16.24 17.35
CA LYS A 23 -31.61 15.93 16.96
C LYS A 23 -32.33 15.20 18.08
N ALA A 24 -33.64 15.42 18.22
CA ALA A 24 -34.50 14.76 19.20
C ALA A 24 -35.57 13.91 18.51
N TYR A 25 -35.86 12.73 19.06
CA TYR A 25 -36.78 11.76 18.47
C TYR A 25 -37.70 11.17 19.52
N HIS A 26 -38.93 10.82 19.11
CA HIS A 26 -39.69 9.80 19.81
C HIS A 26 -38.94 8.46 19.76
N PRO A 27 -39.03 7.59 20.79
CA PRO A 27 -38.39 6.28 20.77
C PRO A 27 -38.69 5.45 19.51
N HIS A 28 -39.94 5.46 19.03
CA HIS A 28 -40.36 4.75 17.81
C HIS A 28 -39.93 5.44 16.50
N HIS A 29 -39.52 6.71 16.55
CA HIS A 29 -38.98 7.44 15.40
C HIS A 29 -37.46 7.39 15.31
N PHE A 30 -36.80 6.89 16.35
CA PHE A 30 -35.35 6.66 16.38
C PHE A 30 -34.99 5.43 15.54
N THR A 31 -34.96 5.60 14.22
CA THR A 31 -34.76 4.50 13.26
C THR A 31 -33.48 4.64 12.45
N CYS A 32 -32.95 3.52 11.99
CA CYS A 32 -31.80 3.45 11.11
C CYS A 32 -32.10 4.11 9.75
N LYS A 33 -31.22 4.99 9.26
CA LYS A 33 -31.35 5.62 7.94
C LYS A 33 -31.28 4.63 6.79
N ASP A 34 -30.57 3.51 6.98
CA ASP A 34 -30.30 2.54 5.91
C ASP A 34 -31.33 1.42 5.78
N CYS A 35 -32.04 1.06 6.86
CA CYS A 35 -33.02 -0.03 6.85
C CYS A 35 -34.39 0.35 7.42
N GLY A 36 -34.54 1.53 8.03
CA GLY A 36 -35.81 2.03 8.56
C GLY A 36 -36.28 1.39 9.88
N LEU A 37 -35.60 0.36 10.39
CA LEU A 37 -35.95 -0.27 11.66
C LEU A 37 -35.64 0.63 12.85
N VAL A 38 -36.48 0.54 13.90
CA VAL A 38 -36.24 1.21 15.19
C VAL A 38 -34.95 0.66 15.80
N VAL A 39 -34.09 1.56 16.27
CA VAL A 39 -32.77 1.23 16.81
C VAL A 39 -32.78 1.36 18.32
N ASP A 40 -32.07 0.47 19.02
CA ASP A 40 -31.83 0.61 20.44
C ASP A 40 -30.98 1.86 20.71
N PRO A 41 -31.46 2.83 21.52
CA PRO A 41 -30.69 4.05 21.85
C PRO A 41 -29.34 3.80 22.54
N THR A 42 -29.10 2.59 23.05
CA THR A 42 -27.83 2.19 23.67
C THR A 42 -26.85 1.57 22.67
N LEU A 43 -27.31 1.20 21.47
CA LEU A 43 -26.53 0.45 20.49
C LEU A 43 -26.78 0.96 19.06
N PHE A 44 -26.19 2.12 18.75
CA PHE A 44 -26.26 2.75 17.43
C PHE A 44 -24.93 3.42 17.05
N PHE A 45 -24.80 3.77 15.77
CA PHE A 45 -23.70 4.59 15.25
C PHE A 45 -24.25 5.88 14.65
N ALA A 46 -23.63 7.01 14.96
CA ALA A 46 -23.90 8.29 14.30
C ALA A 46 -23.03 8.39 13.03
N VAL A 47 -23.66 8.45 11.86
CA VAL A 47 -22.98 8.58 10.57
C VAL A 47 -23.62 9.73 9.80
N ASP A 48 -22.83 10.77 9.50
CA ASP A 48 -23.30 12.01 8.87
C ASP A 48 -24.50 12.63 9.61
N ASP A 49 -24.40 12.71 10.94
CA ASP A 49 -25.46 13.20 11.85
C ASP A 49 -26.79 12.41 11.83
N ASP A 50 -26.80 11.23 11.22
CA ASP A 50 -27.95 10.33 11.20
C ASP A 50 -27.68 9.02 11.95
N VAL A 51 -28.77 8.37 12.37
CA VAL A 51 -28.74 7.13 13.15
C VAL A 51 -28.59 5.93 12.21
N VAL A 52 -27.61 5.07 12.47
CA VAL A 52 -27.40 3.81 11.76
C VAL A 52 -27.34 2.66 12.77
N CYS A 53 -28.05 1.56 12.50
CA CYS A 53 -27.98 0.37 13.34
C CYS A 53 -26.63 -0.35 13.17
N SER A 54 -26.25 -1.16 14.16
CA SER A 54 -24.96 -1.88 14.13
C SER A 54 -24.75 -2.74 12.89
N GLU A 55 -25.79 -3.45 12.43
CA GLU A 55 -25.70 -4.29 11.23
C GLU A 55 -25.41 -3.47 9.97
N CYS A 56 -26.17 -2.40 9.74
CA CYS A 56 -25.97 -1.51 8.58
C CYS A 56 -24.64 -0.77 8.68
N TYR A 57 -24.20 -0.38 9.88
CA TYR A 57 -22.89 0.23 10.08
C TYR A 57 -21.77 -0.72 9.66
N LEU A 58 -21.78 -1.95 10.17
CA LEU A 58 -20.77 -2.96 9.84
C LEU A 58 -20.74 -3.31 8.35
N ASP A 59 -21.91 -3.33 7.71
CA ASP A 59 -22.04 -3.67 6.30
C ASP A 59 -21.62 -2.52 5.37
N LYS A 60 -22.10 -1.30 5.62
CA LYS A 60 -22.01 -0.20 4.64
C LYS A 60 -21.00 0.88 4.99
N HIS A 61 -20.78 1.13 6.29
CA HIS A 61 -20.05 2.32 6.77
C HIS A 61 -18.70 1.99 7.39
N ALA A 62 -18.54 0.77 7.93
CA ALA A 62 -17.34 0.39 8.64
C ALA A 62 -16.13 0.32 7.70
N VAL A 63 -15.03 0.95 8.14
CA VAL A 63 -13.76 0.89 7.43
C VAL A 63 -13.25 -0.54 7.42
N ARG A 64 -12.97 -1.07 6.22
CA ARG A 64 -12.52 -2.45 6.01
C ARG A 64 -11.01 -2.54 5.90
N CYS A 65 -10.44 -3.61 6.44
CA CYS A 65 -9.03 -3.90 6.29
C CYS A 65 -8.71 -4.22 4.82
N SER A 66 -7.66 -3.57 4.31
CA SER A 66 -7.20 -3.79 2.93
C SER A 66 -6.68 -5.21 2.66
N ALA A 67 -6.32 -5.98 3.69
CA ALA A 67 -5.85 -7.36 3.53
C ALA A 67 -6.99 -8.39 3.59
N CYS A 68 -7.79 -8.38 4.66
CA CYS A 68 -8.80 -9.43 4.91
C CYS A 68 -10.24 -9.00 4.59
N ARG A 69 -10.45 -7.73 4.19
CA ARG A 69 -11.77 -7.16 3.84
C ARG A 69 -12.81 -7.16 4.96
N THR A 70 -12.45 -7.52 6.18
CA THR A 70 -13.35 -7.43 7.33
C THR A 70 -13.29 -6.04 7.98
N PRO A 71 -14.39 -5.57 8.61
CA PRO A 71 -14.41 -4.33 9.37
C PRO A 71 -13.29 -4.23 10.42
N ILE A 72 -12.76 -3.02 10.60
CA ILE A 72 -11.81 -2.69 11.66
C ILE A 72 -12.61 -2.02 12.79
N LEU A 73 -12.88 -2.78 13.85
CA LEU A 73 -13.67 -2.32 15.01
C LEU A 73 -12.82 -1.71 16.12
N GLU A 74 -11.52 -2.01 16.11
CA GLU A 74 -10.55 -1.55 17.09
C GLU A 74 -9.52 -0.61 16.44
N ARG A 75 -8.47 -0.25 17.18
CA ARG A 75 -7.36 0.52 16.62
C ARG A 75 -6.70 -0.26 15.47
N GLY A 76 -6.53 0.41 14.34
CA GLY A 76 -5.86 -0.14 13.15
C GLY A 76 -4.61 0.64 12.76
N VAL A 77 -3.90 0.11 11.78
CA VAL A 77 -2.75 0.77 11.14
C VAL A 77 -3.23 1.56 9.93
N ALA A 78 -2.81 2.81 9.81
CA ALA A 78 -3.02 3.65 8.63
C ALA A 78 -1.70 3.77 7.86
N ALA A 79 -1.64 3.20 6.66
CA ALA A 79 -0.43 3.16 5.84
C ALA A 79 -0.79 2.89 4.38
N ALA A 80 0.01 3.43 3.45
CA ALA A 80 -0.23 3.36 2.01
C ALA A 80 -1.65 3.78 1.63
N GLU A 81 -2.12 4.90 2.19
CA GLU A 81 -3.47 5.48 1.99
C GLU A 81 -4.63 4.53 2.31
N ARG A 82 -4.36 3.46 3.07
CA ARG A 82 -5.34 2.43 3.44
C ARG A 82 -5.30 2.12 4.92
N LYS A 83 -6.33 1.41 5.39
CA LYS A 83 -6.46 0.95 6.78
C LYS A 83 -6.31 -0.56 6.86
N TRP A 84 -5.68 -1.01 7.94
CA TRP A 84 -5.34 -2.41 8.16
C TRP A 84 -5.57 -2.79 9.61
N HIS A 85 -5.97 -4.03 9.89
CA HIS A 85 -5.74 -4.57 11.23
C HIS A 85 -4.24 -4.68 11.46
N GLU A 86 -3.79 -4.46 12.68
CA GLU A 86 -2.38 -4.61 13.06
C GLU A 86 -1.82 -6.00 12.68
N LYS A 87 -2.57 -7.06 12.97
CA LYS A 87 -2.25 -8.45 12.58
C LYS A 87 -2.20 -8.70 11.08
N CYS A 88 -2.90 -7.88 10.30
CA CYS A 88 -2.95 -7.97 8.84
C CYS A 88 -1.84 -7.12 8.18
N PHE A 89 -1.22 -6.19 8.91
CA PHE A 89 -0.15 -5.34 8.42
C PHE A 89 1.19 -6.08 8.45
N ARG A 90 1.35 -7.03 7.52
CA ARG A 90 2.46 -7.99 7.49
C ARG A 90 2.91 -8.30 6.07
N CYS A 91 4.12 -8.80 5.93
CA CYS A 91 4.63 -9.23 4.63
C CYS A 91 3.80 -10.40 4.09
N VAL A 92 3.35 -10.32 2.84
CA VAL A 92 2.57 -11.41 2.22
C VAL A 92 3.37 -12.71 2.12
N SER A 93 4.70 -12.63 1.90
CA SER A 93 5.58 -13.78 1.73
C SER A 93 5.94 -14.48 3.03
N CYS A 94 6.37 -13.75 4.07
CA CYS A 94 6.82 -14.36 5.33
C CYS A 94 5.95 -14.08 6.55
N ARG A 95 4.86 -13.33 6.39
CA ARG A 95 3.87 -13.05 7.44
C ARG A 95 4.41 -12.28 8.65
N LYS A 96 5.68 -11.85 8.62
CA LYS A 96 6.27 -10.98 9.64
C LYS A 96 5.54 -9.65 9.68
N SER A 97 5.20 -9.19 10.90
CA SER A 97 4.64 -7.87 11.14
C SER A 97 5.52 -6.79 10.51
N LEU A 98 4.88 -5.84 9.82
CA LEU A 98 5.54 -4.69 9.22
C LEU A 98 5.33 -3.42 10.05
N VAL A 99 4.64 -3.52 11.19
CA VAL A 99 4.46 -2.42 12.14
C VAL A 99 5.83 -1.92 12.57
N SER A 100 6.04 -0.60 12.48
CA SER A 100 7.31 0.06 12.84
C SER A 100 8.54 -0.38 12.02
N THR A 101 8.34 -0.96 10.83
CA THR A 101 9.44 -1.32 9.92
C THR A 101 9.21 -0.73 8.53
N SER A 102 10.29 -0.54 7.75
CA SER A 102 10.14 -0.18 6.34
C SER A 102 9.51 -1.32 5.54
N PHE A 103 8.52 -0.99 4.74
CA PHE A 103 7.80 -1.90 3.86
C PHE A 103 7.71 -1.34 2.44
N PHE A 104 7.32 -2.20 1.51
CA PHE A 104 7.07 -1.85 0.12
C PHE A 104 5.69 -2.37 -0.27
N GLU A 105 4.91 -1.56 -0.97
CA GLU A 105 3.64 -1.97 -1.57
C GLU A 105 3.84 -2.26 -3.06
N VAL A 106 3.34 -3.40 -3.53
CA VAL A 106 3.24 -3.72 -4.95
C VAL A 106 1.83 -4.25 -5.22
N ASN A 107 1.07 -3.57 -6.07
CA ASN A 107 -0.29 -3.98 -6.46
C ASN A 107 -1.22 -4.28 -5.26
N GLY A 108 -1.13 -3.52 -4.17
CA GLY A 108 -1.93 -3.76 -2.97
C GLY A 108 -1.36 -4.77 -1.96
N TYR A 109 -0.25 -5.43 -2.28
CA TYR A 109 0.39 -6.38 -1.37
C TYR A 109 1.61 -5.77 -0.69
N LEU A 110 1.75 -6.04 0.61
CA LEU A 110 2.87 -5.54 1.42
C LEU A 110 4.01 -6.55 1.46
N PHE A 111 5.23 -6.06 1.23
CA PHE A 111 6.46 -6.85 1.27
C PHE A 111 7.44 -6.25 2.27
N CYS A 112 8.12 -7.12 3.02
CA CYS A 112 9.31 -6.69 3.75
C CYS A 112 10.45 -6.41 2.75
N ARG A 113 11.47 -5.68 3.20
CA ARG A 113 12.63 -5.32 2.37
C ARG A 113 13.32 -6.53 1.70
N SER A 114 13.40 -7.69 2.37
CA SER A 114 14.08 -8.86 1.78
C SER A 114 13.28 -9.46 0.63
N HIS A 115 11.99 -9.77 0.86
CA HIS A 115 11.14 -10.35 -0.18
C HIS A 115 10.87 -9.38 -1.33
N TYR A 116 10.74 -8.08 -1.03
CA TYR A 116 10.64 -7.09 -2.10
C TYR A 116 11.87 -7.14 -3.02
N ARG A 117 13.07 -7.22 -2.45
CA ARG A 117 14.30 -7.35 -3.23
C ARG A 117 14.37 -8.68 -3.97
N GLU A 118 14.02 -9.78 -3.33
CA GLU A 118 14.07 -11.09 -3.96
C GLU A 118 13.16 -11.19 -5.19
N LEU A 119 11.93 -10.67 -5.07
CA LEU A 119 10.89 -10.81 -6.09
C LEU A 119 10.98 -9.72 -7.17
N PHE A 120 11.37 -8.49 -6.82
CA PHE A 120 11.23 -7.33 -7.70
C PHE A 120 12.56 -6.63 -8.08
N SER A 121 13.72 -7.10 -7.59
CA SER A 121 15.00 -6.52 -8.04
C SER A 121 15.29 -6.90 -9.49
N SER A 122 15.80 -5.94 -10.26
CA SER A 122 16.36 -6.24 -11.57
C SER A 122 17.48 -7.28 -11.45
N ARG A 123 17.50 -8.27 -12.36
CA ARG A 123 18.54 -9.31 -12.39
C ARG A 123 19.72 -8.86 -13.24
N CYS A 124 20.92 -9.23 -12.80
CA CYS A 124 22.16 -8.95 -13.51
C CYS A 124 22.30 -9.85 -14.74
N SER A 125 22.46 -9.30 -15.94
CA SER A 125 22.67 -10.10 -17.16
C SER A 125 23.94 -10.95 -17.16
N GLY A 126 24.89 -10.69 -16.26
CA GLY A 126 26.15 -11.45 -16.19
C GLY A 126 26.16 -12.61 -15.18
N CYS A 127 25.21 -12.67 -14.24
CA CYS A 127 25.17 -13.75 -13.25
C CYS A 127 23.77 -14.11 -12.76
N GLU A 128 22.74 -13.49 -13.34
CA GLU A 128 21.30 -13.71 -13.09
C GLU A 128 20.81 -13.41 -11.66
N LYS A 129 21.72 -12.99 -10.77
CA LYS A 129 21.39 -12.63 -9.38
C LYS A 129 20.77 -11.22 -9.29
N PRO A 130 19.88 -10.98 -8.32
CA PRO A 130 19.32 -9.66 -8.00
C PRO A 130 20.37 -8.56 -7.84
N ILE A 131 20.10 -7.36 -8.36
CA ILE A 131 20.93 -6.17 -8.20
C ILE A 131 20.45 -5.36 -6.99
N ASN A 132 21.18 -5.47 -5.88
CA ASN A 132 20.79 -4.88 -4.59
C ASN A 132 21.23 -3.41 -4.38
N ARG A 133 22.00 -2.83 -5.31
CA ARG A 133 22.68 -1.51 -5.23
C ARG A 133 22.74 -0.85 -6.63
N GLN A 134 23.55 0.20 -6.81
CA GLN A 134 23.83 0.83 -8.11
C GLN A 134 24.12 -0.22 -9.19
N ALA A 135 23.28 -0.21 -10.22
CA ALA A 135 23.42 -1.01 -11.42
C ALA A 135 24.27 -0.25 -12.44
N VAL A 136 25.10 -0.97 -13.18
CA VAL A 136 25.62 -0.45 -14.45
C VAL A 136 24.56 -0.74 -15.51
N VAL A 137 24.07 0.32 -16.15
CA VAL A 137 23.15 0.22 -17.29
C VAL A 137 24.00 0.26 -18.56
N ALA A 138 24.03 -0.84 -19.29
CA ALA A 138 24.78 -0.97 -20.54
C ALA A 138 24.19 -2.13 -21.36
N LEU A 139 24.29 -2.05 -22.69
CA LEU A 139 23.74 -3.05 -23.60
C LEU A 139 22.23 -3.26 -23.40
N SER A 140 21.50 -2.17 -23.15
CA SER A 140 20.05 -2.17 -22.88
C SER A 140 19.61 -3.07 -21.71
N THR A 141 20.53 -3.40 -20.81
CA THR A 141 20.25 -4.21 -19.62
C THR A 141 21.05 -3.74 -18.41
N LYS A 142 20.85 -4.40 -17.27
CA LYS A 142 21.44 -4.04 -15.98
C LYS A 142 22.45 -5.09 -15.54
N TRP A 143 23.54 -4.61 -14.96
CA TRP A 143 24.65 -5.43 -14.48
C TRP A 143 25.06 -5.00 -13.08
N HIS A 144 25.57 -5.92 -12.27
CA HIS A 144 26.41 -5.51 -11.14
C HIS A 144 27.69 -4.87 -11.70
N ALA A 145 28.21 -3.83 -11.05
CA ALA A 145 29.52 -3.25 -11.40
C ALA A 145 30.66 -4.28 -11.42
N LYS A 146 30.51 -5.40 -10.69
CA LYS A 146 31.45 -6.52 -10.71
C LYS A 146 31.29 -7.48 -11.87
N CYS A 147 30.11 -7.55 -12.45
CA CYS A 147 29.79 -8.46 -13.55
C CYS A 147 30.00 -7.79 -14.91
N PHE A 148 30.03 -6.46 -14.98
CA PHE A 148 30.37 -5.73 -16.19
C PHE A 148 31.88 -5.76 -16.46
N LYS A 149 32.32 -6.81 -17.15
CA LYS A 149 33.73 -7.15 -17.40
C LYS A 149 33.97 -7.27 -18.90
N CYS A 150 35.18 -6.93 -19.33
CA CYS A 150 35.64 -7.15 -20.69
C CYS A 150 35.52 -8.62 -21.08
N HIS A 151 34.90 -8.90 -22.22
CA HIS A 151 34.79 -10.24 -22.78
C HIS A 151 36.15 -10.91 -22.98
N LEU A 152 37.16 -10.12 -23.40
CA LEU A 152 38.48 -10.63 -23.77
C LEU A 152 39.40 -10.82 -22.55
N CYS A 153 39.59 -9.79 -21.71
CA CYS A 153 40.55 -9.85 -20.61
C CYS A 153 39.92 -10.08 -19.22
N ARG A 154 38.58 -10.15 -19.14
CA ARG A 154 37.81 -10.38 -17.90
C ARG A 154 37.98 -9.33 -16.80
N LYS A 155 38.78 -8.27 -17.04
CA LYS A 155 38.90 -7.11 -16.15
C LYS A 155 37.60 -6.30 -16.16
N ARG A 156 37.27 -5.71 -15.00
CA ARG A 156 36.10 -4.82 -14.90
C ARG A 156 36.27 -3.63 -15.84
N ILE A 157 35.18 -3.25 -16.49
CA ILE A 157 35.11 -2.01 -17.27
C ILE A 157 34.58 -0.93 -16.32
N SER A 158 35.48 -0.12 -15.78
CA SER A 158 35.15 1.05 -14.95
C SER A 158 35.18 2.37 -15.72
N ALA A 159 35.79 2.37 -16.91
CA ALA A 159 35.87 3.56 -17.77
C ALA A 159 34.48 3.95 -18.28
N ARG A 160 34.25 5.26 -18.50
CA ARG A 160 33.01 5.79 -19.10
C ARG A 160 32.76 5.30 -20.52
N VAL A 161 33.75 4.66 -21.15
CA VAL A 161 33.74 4.31 -22.56
C VAL A 161 34.10 2.83 -22.74
N PHE A 162 33.36 2.13 -23.60
CA PHE A 162 33.58 0.73 -23.93
C PHE A 162 33.12 0.43 -25.36
N TRP A 163 33.56 -0.72 -25.87
CA TRP A 163 33.22 -1.22 -27.20
C TRP A 163 32.37 -2.46 -27.13
N ILE A 164 31.67 -2.79 -28.20
CA ILE A 164 30.81 -3.97 -28.29
C ILE A 164 31.34 -4.85 -29.42
N LYS A 165 31.62 -6.12 -29.11
CA LYS A 165 31.96 -7.14 -30.10
C LYS A 165 31.08 -8.35 -29.85
N ASN A 166 30.34 -8.80 -30.86
CA ASN A 166 29.40 -9.92 -30.77
C ASN A 166 28.42 -9.78 -29.59
N GLY A 167 27.89 -8.56 -29.37
CA GLY A 167 26.98 -8.27 -28.26
C GLY A 167 27.63 -8.24 -26.87
N GLN A 168 28.95 -8.41 -26.76
CA GLN A 168 29.66 -8.41 -25.48
C GLN A 168 30.56 -7.18 -25.30
N PRO A 169 30.72 -6.68 -24.06
CA PRO A 169 31.46 -5.45 -23.81
C PRO A 169 32.97 -5.71 -23.81
N ILE A 170 33.74 -4.78 -24.39
CA ILE A 170 35.20 -4.80 -24.50
C ILE A 170 35.76 -3.52 -23.89
N CYS A 171 36.84 -3.64 -23.10
CA CYS A 171 37.52 -2.49 -22.49
C CYS A 171 38.42 -1.76 -23.50
N LEU A 172 38.79 -0.52 -23.17
CA LEU A 172 39.72 0.30 -23.95
C LEU A 172 41.03 -0.43 -24.32
N ALA A 173 41.60 -1.18 -23.38
CA ALA A 173 42.84 -1.93 -23.60
C ALA A 173 42.69 -3.14 -24.56
N CYS A 174 41.46 -3.54 -24.87
CA CYS A 174 41.17 -4.66 -25.76
C CYS A 174 40.39 -4.23 -27.01
N GLN A 175 40.26 -2.91 -27.25
CA GLN A 175 39.55 -2.37 -28.40
C GLN A 175 40.21 -2.83 -29.71
N PRO A 176 39.43 -3.19 -30.76
CA PRO A 176 39.92 -3.26 -32.12
C PRO A 176 40.34 -1.86 -32.60
N VAL A 177 41.42 -1.77 -33.37
CA VAL A 177 42.07 -0.51 -33.80
C VAL A 177 41.11 0.42 -34.60
N ASP A 178 40.00 -0.11 -35.14
CA ASP A 178 39.12 0.59 -36.09
C ASP A 178 37.66 0.78 -35.61
N SER A 179 37.36 0.97 -34.33
CA SER A 179 35.94 1.05 -33.86
C SER A 179 35.60 2.26 -32.98
N GLN A 180 34.40 2.84 -33.18
CA GLN A 180 33.90 4.03 -32.47
C GLN A 180 33.38 3.71 -31.04
N PRO A 181 33.62 4.59 -30.05
CA PRO A 181 33.22 4.39 -28.66
C PRO A 181 31.71 4.54 -28.39
N ARG A 182 31.17 3.82 -27.39
CA ARG A 182 29.88 4.14 -26.74
C ARG A 182 30.06 4.48 -25.26
N ASN A 183 29.28 5.45 -24.78
CA ASN A 183 29.34 5.94 -23.39
C ASN A 183 28.50 5.09 -22.43
N LEU A 184 28.98 4.94 -21.19
CA LEU A 184 28.17 4.52 -20.05
C LEU A 184 27.21 5.66 -19.69
N SER A 185 25.91 5.41 -19.80
CA SER A 185 24.90 6.22 -19.12
C SER A 185 24.90 5.87 -17.64
N THR A 186 25.38 6.78 -16.80
CA THR A 186 25.11 6.77 -15.35
C THR A 186 23.66 7.20 -15.09
N PRO A 187 23.04 6.71 -14.00
CA PRO A 187 21.71 7.17 -13.59
C PRO A 187 21.69 8.66 -13.24
#